data_AF-A0A818U367-F1
#
_entry.id   AF-A0A818U367-F1
#
_cell.length_a   1.000
_cell.length_b   1.000
_cell.length_c   1.000
_cell.angle_alpha   90.00
_cell.angle_beta   90.00
_cell.angle_gamma   90.00
#
_symmetry.space_group_name_H-M   'P 1'
#
loop_
_entity.id
_entity.type
_entity.pdbx_description
1 polymer ?
#
loop_
_entity_poly.entity_id
_entity_poly.type
_entity_poly.pdbx_seq_one_letter_code
_entity_poly.pdbx_strand_id
1 'polypeptide(L)'
;MSLFIFGLLLCFPAIYCADPSFLAVFFTEDTKSLLKDKFFRSHEYSSPFYGNTRHIYCDHSTIEFNPRSDSINKYKAHYGHVQKLTILAYAEDEHAQAILVHCADGNDTHPSMNKYPHVTISVSNVKPYTPVYSNDLWTRFVDDRIVEIQVDEYDKPRSITIKDHISEWYGKLSSNGEYEETKAYVKIMNEIIDLDGIVCVNNLWKNDECQKF
;
A
#
# COMPACT_ATOMS: atom_id res chain seq x y z
N MET A 1 -18.51 43.33 51.66
CA MET A 1 -17.28 42.64 51.25
C MET A 1 -17.67 41.62 50.19
N SER A 2 -17.56 41.99 48.90
CA SER A 2 -18.00 41.13 47.78
C SER A 2 -16.86 40.21 47.34
N LEU A 3 -17.14 38.90 47.34
CA LEU A 3 -16.24 37.88 46.82
C LEU A 3 -16.39 37.83 45.29
N PHE A 4 -15.38 38.29 44.55
CA PHE A 4 -15.30 38.09 43.10
C PHE A 4 -14.88 36.65 42.83
N ILE A 5 -15.81 35.83 42.34
CA ILE A 5 -15.52 34.50 41.80
C ILE A 5 -14.93 34.70 40.40
N PHE A 6 -13.61 34.56 40.28
CA PHE A 6 -12.92 34.52 39.00
C PHE A 6 -13.21 33.17 38.33
N GLY A 7 -14.10 33.18 37.34
CA GLY A 7 -14.38 32.03 36.50
C GLY A 7 -13.17 31.72 35.63
N LEU A 8 -12.40 30.69 36.02
CA LEU A 8 -11.33 30.13 35.21
C LEU A 8 -11.99 29.36 34.05
N LEU A 9 -12.15 30.00 32.89
CA LEU A 9 -12.46 29.30 31.65
C LEU A 9 -11.25 28.43 31.29
N LEU A 10 -11.35 27.13 31.56
CA LEU A 10 -10.44 26.12 31.03
C LEU A 10 -10.71 25.98 29.53
N CYS A 11 -10.01 26.77 28.72
CA CYS A 11 -9.87 26.50 27.29
C CYS A 11 -9.02 25.24 27.13
N PHE A 12 -9.66 24.07 27.06
CA PHE A 12 -8.99 22.88 26.54
C PHE A 12 -8.62 23.17 25.08
N PRO A 13 -7.34 23.12 24.68
CA PRO A 13 -7.01 23.16 23.27
C PRO A 13 -7.69 21.94 22.64
N ALA A 14 -8.58 22.19 21.68
CA ALA A 14 -9.08 21.15 20.81
C ALA A 14 -7.84 20.49 20.19
N ILE A 15 -7.51 19.27 20.64
CA ILE A 15 -6.51 18.43 20.01
C ILE A 15 -7.14 18.06 18.67
N TYR A 16 -6.88 18.89 17.65
CA TYR A 16 -7.13 18.51 16.28
C TYR A 16 -6.23 17.31 16.02
N CYS A 17 -6.83 16.11 15.99
CA CYS A 17 -6.18 14.95 15.38
C CYS A 17 -5.93 15.34 13.91
N ALA A 18 -4.71 15.74 13.59
CA ALA A 18 -4.31 15.89 12.20
C ALA A 18 -4.44 14.53 11.53
N ASP A 19 -5.10 14.49 10.38
CA ASP A 19 -5.17 13.27 9.58
C ASP A 19 -3.75 12.76 9.29
N PRO A 20 -3.51 11.43 9.31
CA PRO A 20 -2.21 10.88 9.00
C PRO A 20 -1.78 11.33 7.59
N SER A 21 -0.57 11.84 7.49
CA SER A 21 0.03 12.27 6.22
C SER A 21 0.85 11.12 5.65
N PHE A 22 0.84 10.97 4.33
CA PHE A 22 1.71 10.00 3.69
C PHE A 22 2.20 10.53 2.35
N LEU A 23 3.44 10.18 2.03
CA LEU A 23 4.07 10.38 0.74
C LEU A 23 3.85 9.12 -0.09
N ALA A 24 3.41 9.27 -1.34
CA ALA A 24 3.09 8.14 -2.20
C ALA A 24 3.32 8.46 -3.68
N VAL A 25 3.35 7.41 -4.48
CA VAL A 25 3.14 7.45 -5.92
C VAL A 25 1.64 7.31 -6.16
N PHE A 26 0.97 8.38 -6.55
CA PHE A 26 -0.47 8.40 -6.82
C PHE A 26 -0.77 8.11 -8.28
N PHE A 27 -1.74 7.25 -8.54
CA PHE A 27 -2.07 6.83 -9.89
C PHE A 27 -3.06 7.77 -10.58
N THR A 28 -2.96 7.87 -11.90
CA THR A 28 -3.97 8.52 -12.75
C THR A 28 -5.25 7.68 -12.79
N GLU A 29 -6.37 8.27 -13.21
CA GLU A 29 -7.65 7.53 -13.33
C GLU A 29 -7.56 6.35 -14.30
N ASP A 30 -6.75 6.47 -15.36
CA ASP A 30 -6.50 5.38 -16.32
C ASP A 30 -5.76 4.21 -15.63
N THR A 31 -4.70 4.50 -14.87
CA THR A 31 -3.96 3.49 -14.12
C THR A 31 -4.83 2.86 -13.03
N LYS A 32 -5.65 3.65 -12.32
CA LYS A 32 -6.62 3.14 -11.33
C LYS A 32 -7.62 2.17 -11.98
N SER A 33 -8.14 2.53 -13.15
CA SER A 33 -9.09 1.71 -13.91
C SER A 33 -8.43 0.42 -14.38
N LEU A 34 -7.22 0.49 -14.93
CA LEU A 34 -6.43 -0.68 -15.30
C LEU A 34 -6.20 -1.63 -14.11
N LEU A 35 -5.80 -1.08 -12.97
CA LEU A 35 -5.55 -1.87 -11.76
C LEU A 35 -6.81 -2.58 -11.28
N LYS A 36 -7.93 -1.85 -11.25
CA LYS A 36 -9.24 -2.41 -10.89
C LYS A 36 -9.64 -3.52 -11.87
N ASP A 37 -9.61 -3.27 -13.17
CA ASP A 37 -10.08 -4.24 -14.16
C ASP A 37 -9.20 -5.49 -14.24
N LYS A 38 -7.88 -5.35 -14.07
CA LYS A 38 -6.93 -6.47 -14.18
C LYS A 38 -6.80 -7.29 -12.88
N PHE A 39 -6.85 -6.64 -11.72
CA PHE A 39 -6.48 -7.29 -10.45
C PHE A 39 -7.62 -7.42 -9.44
N PHE A 40 -8.63 -6.56 -9.46
CA PHE A 40 -9.72 -6.69 -8.50
C PHE A 40 -10.56 -7.94 -8.80
N ARG A 41 -10.73 -8.80 -7.80
CA ARG A 41 -11.62 -9.97 -7.88
C ARG A 41 -12.75 -9.80 -6.86
N SER A 42 -13.99 -9.77 -7.35
CA SER A 42 -15.20 -9.69 -6.51
C SER A 42 -15.65 -11.04 -5.95
N HIS A 43 -14.94 -12.13 -6.26
CA HIS A 43 -15.17 -13.52 -5.87
C HIS A 43 -16.61 -14.01 -5.99
N GLU A 44 -16.85 -14.87 -6.99
CA GLU A 44 -18.14 -15.54 -7.17
C GLU A 44 -18.39 -16.62 -6.10
N TYR A 45 -19.62 -17.15 -6.03
CA TYR A 45 -20.08 -18.16 -5.06
C TYR A 45 -19.17 -19.39 -4.92
N SER A 46 -18.44 -19.74 -5.98
CA SER A 46 -17.50 -20.88 -6.03
C SER A 46 -16.11 -20.56 -5.50
N SER A 47 -15.80 -19.30 -5.24
CA SER A 47 -14.50 -18.87 -4.71
C SER A 47 -14.37 -19.22 -3.23
N PRO A 48 -13.19 -19.68 -2.77
CA PRO A 48 -12.93 -19.84 -1.33
C PRO A 48 -13.03 -18.52 -0.55
N PHE A 49 -13.07 -17.38 -1.24
CA PHE A 49 -13.13 -16.03 -0.70
C PHE A 49 -14.53 -15.39 -0.84
N TYR A 50 -15.55 -16.18 -1.21
CA TYR A 50 -16.93 -15.71 -1.40
C TYR A 50 -17.54 -15.13 -0.11
N GLY A 51 -18.39 -14.11 -0.27
CA GLY A 51 -19.18 -13.52 0.83
C GLY A 51 -18.50 -12.38 1.58
N ASN A 52 -17.26 -12.03 1.24
CA ASN A 52 -16.57 -10.91 1.88
C ASN A 52 -16.77 -9.61 1.10
N THR A 53 -17.43 -8.62 1.70
CA THR A 53 -17.54 -7.27 1.11
C THR A 53 -16.22 -6.54 1.26
N ARG A 54 -15.70 -6.00 0.14
CA ARG A 54 -14.39 -5.35 0.09
C ARG A 54 -14.49 -3.92 -0.42
N HIS A 55 -13.66 -3.04 0.12
CA HIS A 55 -13.42 -1.70 -0.39
C HIS A 55 -12.19 -1.70 -1.30
N ILE A 56 -12.22 -0.89 -2.37
CA ILE A 56 -11.16 -0.82 -3.39
C ILE A 56 -10.24 0.36 -3.09
N TYR A 57 -8.92 0.14 -3.14
CA TYR A 57 -7.87 1.11 -2.75
C TYR A 57 -6.80 1.31 -3.84
N CYS A 58 -7.11 1.03 -5.11
CA CYS A 58 -6.17 1.07 -6.24
C CYS A 58 -5.59 2.45 -6.60
N ASP A 59 -5.45 3.39 -5.66
CA ASP A 59 -5.14 4.79 -5.93
C ASP A 59 -3.66 5.17 -5.77
N HIS A 60 -2.86 4.38 -5.03
CA HIS A 60 -1.45 4.73 -4.81
C HIS A 60 -0.56 3.55 -4.37
N SER A 61 0.76 3.78 -4.42
CA SER A 61 1.77 3.02 -3.67
C SER A 61 2.46 3.93 -2.65
N THR A 62 2.42 3.57 -1.36
CA THR A 62 3.01 4.40 -0.30
C THR A 62 4.55 4.35 -0.33
N ILE A 63 5.17 5.52 -0.31
CA ILE A 63 6.62 5.71 -0.14
C ILE A 63 6.93 5.79 1.35
N GLU A 64 6.27 6.66 2.10
CA GLU A 64 6.49 6.83 3.54
C GLU A 64 5.22 7.27 4.25
N PHE A 65 4.89 6.59 5.35
CA PHE A 65 3.79 6.96 6.23
C PHE A 65 4.28 7.90 7.33
N ASN A 66 3.55 9.00 7.56
CA ASN A 66 3.92 10.12 8.43
C ASN A 66 5.37 10.59 8.17
N PRO A 67 5.67 11.08 6.96
CA PRO A 67 7.03 11.42 6.57
C PRO A 67 7.60 12.52 7.46
N ARG A 68 8.86 12.35 7.85
CA ARG A 68 9.60 13.37 8.61
C ARG A 68 9.88 14.60 7.75
N SER A 69 10.15 15.74 8.37
CA SER A 69 10.38 17.01 7.65
C SER A 69 11.59 16.97 6.72
N ASP A 70 12.64 16.25 7.09
CA ASP A 70 13.82 16.00 6.25
C ASP A 70 13.46 15.14 5.04
N SER A 71 12.64 14.10 5.21
CA SER A 71 12.10 13.31 4.11
C SER A 71 11.28 14.18 3.15
N ILE A 72 10.31 14.95 3.66
CA ILE A 72 9.51 15.88 2.84
C ILE A 72 10.41 16.80 2.00
N ASN A 73 11.47 17.37 2.58
CA ASN A 73 12.40 18.22 1.85
C ASN A 73 13.19 17.46 0.79
N LYS A 74 13.60 16.23 1.06
CA LYS A 74 14.26 15.34 0.08
C LYS A 74 13.34 15.06 -1.11
N TYR A 75 12.08 14.73 -0.86
CA TYR A 75 11.12 14.34 -1.90
C TYR A 75 10.47 15.53 -2.62
N LYS A 76 10.56 16.75 -2.07
CA LYS A 76 9.94 17.95 -2.65
C LYS A 76 10.36 18.21 -4.09
N ALA A 77 11.60 17.90 -4.44
CA ALA A 77 12.10 18.05 -5.82
C ALA A 77 11.42 17.11 -6.82
N HIS A 78 10.73 16.08 -6.34
CA HIS A 78 10.08 15.06 -7.15
C HIS A 78 8.55 15.20 -7.15
N TYR A 79 7.99 16.18 -6.44
CA TYR A 79 6.55 16.39 -6.45
C TYR A 79 6.08 16.77 -7.85
N GLY A 80 5.02 16.10 -8.32
CA GLY A 80 4.52 16.27 -9.69
C GLY A 80 5.29 15.48 -10.75
N HIS A 81 6.37 14.78 -10.39
CA HIS A 81 7.10 13.94 -11.34
C HIS A 81 6.51 12.54 -11.44
N VAL A 82 6.55 11.97 -12.64
CA VAL A 82 6.12 10.60 -12.92
C VAL A 82 7.15 9.61 -12.40
N GLN A 83 6.71 8.70 -11.54
CA GLN A 83 7.43 7.51 -11.12
C GLN A 83 6.83 6.30 -11.83
N LYS A 84 7.71 5.50 -12.43
CA LYS A 84 7.36 4.21 -13.02
C LYS A 84 7.53 3.10 -11.99
N LEU A 85 6.53 2.22 -11.92
CA LEU A 85 6.56 1.03 -11.09
C LEU A 85 6.32 -0.21 -11.96
N THR A 86 7.09 -1.28 -11.74
CA THR A 86 6.87 -2.57 -12.37
C THR A 86 6.19 -3.52 -11.39
N ILE A 87 5.14 -4.20 -11.83
CA ILE A 87 4.45 -5.22 -11.02
C ILE A 87 5.28 -6.51 -10.99
N LEU A 88 5.55 -7.02 -9.79
CA LEU A 88 6.31 -8.24 -9.57
C LEU A 88 5.42 -9.46 -9.29
N ALA A 89 4.40 -9.29 -8.46
CA ALA A 89 3.51 -10.36 -8.03
C ALA A 89 2.13 -9.83 -7.64
N TYR A 90 1.12 -10.68 -7.73
CA TYR A 90 -0.19 -10.47 -7.12
C TYR A 90 -0.35 -11.41 -5.93
N ALA A 91 -0.86 -10.91 -4.82
CA ALA A 91 -1.19 -11.68 -3.64
C ALA A 91 -2.60 -11.36 -3.17
N GLU A 92 -3.24 -12.37 -2.60
CA GLU A 92 -4.57 -12.27 -2.02
C GLU A 92 -4.75 -13.27 -0.89
N ASP A 93 -5.53 -12.87 0.11
CA ASP A 93 -6.13 -13.79 1.08
C ASP A 93 -7.64 -13.53 1.25
N GLU A 94 -8.24 -14.08 2.31
CA GLU A 94 -9.66 -13.87 2.60
C GLU A 94 -9.99 -12.40 2.86
N HIS A 95 -9.02 -11.55 3.19
CA HIS A 95 -9.20 -10.20 3.71
C HIS A 95 -8.61 -9.08 2.85
N ALA A 96 -7.65 -9.33 1.97
CA ALA A 96 -7.03 -8.31 1.15
C ALA A 96 -6.51 -8.82 -0.20
N GLN A 97 -6.39 -7.90 -1.15
CA GLN A 97 -5.71 -8.05 -2.44
C GLN A 97 -4.63 -7.00 -2.52
N ALA A 98 -3.41 -7.39 -2.89
CA ALA A 98 -2.31 -6.46 -3.10
C ALA A 98 -1.41 -6.93 -4.24
N ILE A 99 -0.76 -5.97 -4.90
CA ILE A 99 0.31 -6.26 -5.86
C ILE A 99 1.64 -5.77 -5.30
N LEU A 100 2.68 -6.58 -5.43
CA LEU A 100 4.04 -6.19 -5.10
C LEU A 100 4.61 -5.43 -6.29
N VAL A 101 5.26 -4.30 -6.02
CA VAL A 101 5.81 -3.44 -7.06
C VAL A 101 7.27 -3.09 -6.78
N HIS A 102 7.99 -2.77 -7.84
CA HIS A 102 9.36 -2.28 -7.81
C HIS A 102 9.44 -0.96 -8.57
N CYS A 103 10.18 0.03 -8.08
CA CYS A 103 10.44 1.24 -8.86
C CYS A 103 11.34 0.87 -10.04
N ALA A 104 10.89 1.08 -11.27
CA ALA A 104 11.64 0.68 -12.46
C ALA A 104 12.95 1.49 -12.59
N ASP A 105 14.05 0.82 -12.93
CA ASP A 105 15.41 1.40 -13.06
C ASP A 105 15.41 2.70 -13.91
N GLY A 106 15.97 3.78 -13.37
CA GLY A 106 16.05 5.09 -14.02
C GLY A 106 16.69 6.17 -13.14
N ASN A 107 17.04 7.33 -13.72
CA ASN A 107 17.72 8.43 -12.99
C ASN A 107 16.86 9.07 -11.86
N ASP A 108 15.56 8.78 -11.82
CA ASP A 108 14.59 9.31 -10.86
C ASP A 108 13.92 8.19 -10.03
N THR A 109 14.63 7.11 -9.71
CA THR A 109 14.12 6.06 -8.82
C THR A 109 14.17 6.50 -7.37
N HIS A 110 13.01 6.63 -6.73
CA HIS A 110 12.95 6.83 -5.29
C HIS A 110 12.54 5.56 -4.57
N PRO A 111 13.40 4.99 -3.72
CA PRO A 111 13.02 3.82 -2.96
C PRO A 111 11.93 4.20 -1.94
N SER A 112 10.89 3.37 -1.87
CA SER A 112 9.91 3.41 -0.77
C SER A 112 10.60 3.04 0.55
N MET A 113 10.14 3.62 1.66
CA MET A 113 10.55 3.20 3.00
C MET A 113 9.91 1.87 3.41
N ASN A 114 8.84 1.46 2.73
CA ASN A 114 8.23 0.15 2.96
C ASN A 114 9.16 -0.96 2.47
N LYS A 115 9.35 -1.98 3.32
CA LYS A 115 10.15 -3.17 2.98
C LYS A 115 9.61 -3.90 1.75
N TYR A 116 8.29 -3.95 1.61
CA TYR A 116 7.58 -4.55 0.48
C TYR A 116 6.71 -3.46 -0.17
N PRO A 117 7.26 -2.65 -1.10
CA PRO A 117 6.48 -1.65 -1.81
C PRO A 117 5.35 -2.34 -2.57
N HIS A 118 4.13 -1.87 -2.38
CA HIS A 118 2.93 -2.51 -2.91
C HIS A 118 1.86 -1.49 -3.27
N VAL A 119 0.85 -1.96 -3.99
CA VAL A 119 -0.43 -1.27 -4.16
C VAL A 119 -1.51 -2.16 -3.54
N THR A 120 -2.29 -1.59 -2.62
CA THR A 120 -3.47 -2.27 -2.08
C THR A 120 -4.58 -2.19 -3.12
N ILE A 121 -5.06 -3.34 -3.59
CA ILE A 121 -6.15 -3.42 -4.57
C ILE A 121 -7.50 -3.37 -3.84
N SER A 122 -7.68 -4.20 -2.83
CA SER A 122 -8.89 -4.19 -2.01
C SER A 122 -8.65 -4.74 -0.61
N VAL A 123 -9.51 -4.37 0.33
CA VAL A 123 -9.52 -4.91 1.70
C VAL A 123 -10.94 -5.16 2.16
N SER A 124 -11.16 -6.22 2.93
CA SER A 124 -12.42 -6.54 3.58
C SER A 124 -12.86 -5.47 4.55
N ASN A 125 -14.17 -5.33 4.76
CA ASN A 125 -14.73 -4.42 5.76
C ASN A 125 -14.66 -4.99 7.20
N VAL A 126 -14.00 -6.13 7.39
CA VAL A 126 -13.89 -6.83 8.67
C VAL A 126 -12.69 -6.26 9.43
N LYS A 127 -12.84 -5.97 10.73
CA LYS A 127 -11.70 -5.58 11.57
C LYS A 127 -10.87 -6.81 11.96
N PRO A 128 -9.54 -6.70 12.12
CA PRO A 128 -8.73 -5.47 12.10
C PRO A 128 -8.20 -5.07 10.71
N TYR A 129 -8.70 -5.66 9.63
CA TYR A 129 -8.15 -5.49 8.30
C TYR A 129 -8.37 -4.07 7.75
N THR A 130 -7.28 -3.41 7.39
CA THR A 130 -7.23 -2.06 6.78
C THR A 130 -6.18 -2.06 5.66
N PRO A 131 -6.06 -1.01 4.82
CA PRO A 131 -5.01 -0.97 3.78
C PRO A 131 -3.59 -1.21 4.26
N VAL A 132 -3.30 -0.91 5.54
CA VAL A 132 -2.00 -1.17 6.16
C VAL A 132 -1.67 -2.67 6.19
N TYR A 133 -2.69 -3.53 6.28
CA TYR A 133 -2.56 -4.99 6.33
C TYR A 133 -1.84 -5.59 5.10
N SER A 134 -1.85 -4.90 3.95
CA SER A 134 -1.08 -5.35 2.78
C SER A 134 0.42 -5.49 3.07
N ASN A 135 0.98 -4.78 4.05
CA ASN A 135 2.35 -5.00 4.52
C ASN A 135 2.50 -6.37 5.20
N ASP A 136 1.56 -6.72 6.07
CA ASP A 136 1.55 -8.01 6.78
C ASP A 136 1.27 -9.16 5.83
N LEU A 137 0.43 -8.98 4.81
CA LEU A 137 0.21 -9.98 3.77
C LEU A 137 1.53 -10.41 3.13
N TRP A 138 2.33 -9.47 2.62
CA TRP A 138 3.64 -9.78 2.02
C TRP A 138 4.64 -10.31 3.04
N THR A 139 4.63 -9.79 4.27
CA THR A 139 5.48 -10.27 5.36
C THR A 139 5.22 -11.75 5.64
N ARG A 140 3.95 -12.16 5.74
CA ARG A 140 3.55 -13.55 5.99
C ARG A 140 4.00 -14.49 4.87
N PHE A 141 3.86 -14.10 3.60
CA PHE A 141 4.36 -14.92 2.48
C PHE A 141 5.86 -15.19 2.56
N VAL A 142 6.65 -14.20 3.00
CA VAL A 142 8.10 -14.33 3.17
C VAL A 142 8.43 -15.16 4.42
N ASP A 143 7.81 -14.86 5.56
CA ASP A 143 8.08 -15.51 6.84
C ASP A 143 7.69 -17.00 6.84
N ASP A 144 6.59 -17.35 6.16
CA ASP A 144 6.14 -18.73 5.94
C ASP A 144 6.99 -19.46 4.88
N ARG A 145 7.98 -18.79 4.27
CA ARG A 145 8.86 -19.32 3.22
C ARG A 145 8.10 -19.83 2.00
N ILE A 146 7.01 -19.16 1.66
CA ILE A 146 6.24 -19.42 0.43
C ILE A 146 6.88 -18.70 -0.74
N VAL A 147 7.36 -17.47 -0.52
CA VAL A 147 8.07 -16.68 -1.52
C VAL A 147 9.48 -16.34 -1.06
N GLU A 148 10.38 -16.23 -2.03
CA GLU A 148 11.73 -15.72 -1.86
C GLU A 148 11.87 -14.44 -2.68
N ILE A 149 12.43 -13.39 -2.07
CA ILE A 149 12.60 -12.07 -2.67
C ILE A 149 14.10 -11.81 -2.87
N GLN A 150 14.48 -11.47 -4.10
CA GLN A 150 15.79 -10.88 -4.37
C GLN A 150 15.65 -9.37 -4.33
N VAL A 151 16.57 -8.73 -3.63
CA VAL A 151 16.53 -7.27 -3.40
C VAL A 151 17.52 -6.51 -4.28
N ASP A 152 17.23 -5.23 -4.49
CA ASP A 152 18.13 -4.25 -5.12
C ASP A 152 19.13 -3.66 -4.11
N GLU A 153 19.88 -2.63 -4.54
CA GLU A 153 20.86 -1.92 -3.71
C GLU A 153 20.23 -1.10 -2.55
N TYR A 154 18.91 -0.88 -2.57
CA TYR A 154 18.14 -0.18 -1.54
C TYR A 154 17.36 -1.13 -0.63
N ASP A 155 17.66 -2.43 -0.67
CA ASP A 155 16.95 -3.49 0.06
C ASP A 155 15.45 -3.51 -0.28
N LYS A 156 15.11 -3.32 -1.56
CA LYS A 156 13.73 -3.40 -2.08
C LYS A 156 13.56 -4.57 -3.03
N PRO A 157 12.37 -5.19 -3.11
CA PRO A 157 12.11 -6.29 -4.01
C PRO A 157 12.43 -5.90 -5.45
N ARG A 158 13.31 -6.66 -6.10
CA ARG A 158 13.64 -6.54 -7.52
C ARG A 158 13.08 -7.73 -8.30
N SER A 159 13.10 -8.90 -7.70
CA SER A 159 12.46 -10.10 -8.22
C SER A 159 11.91 -10.95 -7.08
N ILE A 160 10.97 -11.82 -7.41
CA ILE A 160 10.27 -12.69 -6.47
C ILE A 160 10.02 -14.03 -7.12
N THR A 161 10.23 -15.11 -6.36
CA THR A 161 9.97 -16.48 -6.78
C THR A 161 9.15 -17.20 -5.72
N ILE A 162 8.27 -18.11 -6.14
CA ILE A 162 7.60 -19.02 -5.21
C ILE A 162 8.52 -20.22 -4.98
N LYS A 163 8.52 -20.75 -3.76
CA LYS A 163 9.20 -22.00 -3.42
C LYS A 163 8.84 -23.10 -4.42
N ASP A 164 9.82 -23.93 -4.77
CA ASP A 164 9.71 -24.99 -5.78
C ASP A 164 9.50 -24.47 -7.23
N HIS A 165 9.73 -23.18 -7.47
CA HIS A 165 9.75 -22.52 -8.80
C HIS A 165 8.44 -22.63 -9.61
N ILE A 166 7.31 -22.70 -8.92
CA ILE A 166 5.98 -22.61 -9.55
C ILE A 166 5.58 -21.14 -9.79
N SER A 167 4.67 -20.91 -10.75
CA SER A 167 4.21 -19.56 -11.10
C SER A 167 3.10 -19.02 -10.18
N GLU A 168 2.42 -19.92 -9.47
CA GLU A 168 1.35 -19.57 -8.54
C GLU A 168 1.28 -20.57 -7.39
N TRP A 169 0.80 -20.13 -6.23
CA TRP A 169 0.61 -20.93 -5.03
C TRP A 169 -0.73 -20.64 -4.40
N TYR A 170 -1.35 -21.67 -3.84
CA TYR A 170 -2.58 -21.59 -3.05
C TYR A 170 -2.43 -22.44 -1.79
N GLY A 171 -2.75 -21.87 -0.64
CA GLY A 171 -2.61 -22.56 0.64
C GLY A 171 -3.11 -21.71 1.80
N LYS A 172 -2.41 -21.78 2.94
CA LYS A 172 -2.73 -21.03 4.15
C LYS A 172 -1.52 -20.24 4.63
N LEU A 173 -1.77 -19.01 5.07
CA LEU A 173 -0.78 -18.20 5.79
C LEU A 173 -0.94 -18.37 7.29
N SER A 174 0.16 -18.52 8.01
CA SER A 174 0.20 -18.58 9.47
C SER A 174 -0.25 -17.26 10.10
N SER A 175 -0.80 -17.30 11.32
CA SER A 175 -1.23 -16.08 12.05
C SER A 175 -0.05 -15.14 12.33
N ASN A 176 -0.27 -13.83 12.26
CA ASN A 176 0.72 -12.81 12.63
C ASN A 176 0.07 -11.68 13.43
N GLY A 177 0.48 -11.51 14.70
CA GLY A 177 -0.07 -10.48 15.58
C GLY A 177 -1.58 -10.63 15.78
N GLU A 178 -2.34 -9.62 15.33
CA GLU A 178 -3.81 -9.61 15.37
C GLU A 178 -4.48 -10.28 14.16
N TYR A 179 -3.71 -10.69 13.16
CA TYR A 179 -4.21 -11.31 11.93
C TYR A 179 -4.22 -12.83 12.04
N GLU A 180 -5.39 -13.42 11.82
CA GLU A 180 -5.60 -14.86 11.97
C GLU A 180 -5.05 -15.68 10.80
N GLU A 181 -4.97 -17.00 10.97
CA GLU A 181 -4.66 -17.93 9.88
C GLU A 181 -5.73 -17.78 8.78
N THR A 182 -5.30 -17.66 7.53
CA THR A 182 -6.21 -17.41 6.40
C THR A 182 -5.79 -18.20 5.17
N LYS A 183 -6.76 -18.54 4.32
CA LYS A 183 -6.46 -19.06 2.98
C LYS A 183 -5.87 -17.95 2.12
N ALA A 184 -4.85 -18.27 1.34
CA ALA A 184 -4.17 -17.29 0.53
C ALA A 184 -3.72 -17.84 -0.82
N TYR A 185 -3.48 -16.91 -1.73
CA TYR A 185 -3.04 -17.11 -3.10
C TYR A 185 -1.94 -16.10 -3.44
N VAL A 186 -0.91 -16.55 -4.15
CA VAL A 186 0.10 -15.65 -4.72
C VAL A 186 0.45 -16.11 -6.13
N LYS A 187 0.67 -15.15 -7.03
CA LYS A 187 1.04 -15.36 -8.43
C LYS A 187 2.18 -14.43 -8.83
N ILE A 188 3.23 -15.00 -9.42
CA ILE A 188 4.32 -14.22 -10.02
C ILE A 188 3.85 -13.62 -11.34
N MET A 189 4.12 -12.32 -11.52
CA MET A 189 3.75 -11.58 -12.71
C MET A 189 4.95 -11.56 -13.67
N ASN A 190 4.89 -12.35 -14.74
CA ASN A 190 5.95 -12.43 -15.75
C ASN A 190 5.81 -11.35 -16.85
N GLU A 191 4.74 -10.55 -16.81
CA GLU A 191 4.49 -9.45 -17.74
C GLU A 191 5.04 -8.15 -17.15
N ILE A 192 5.82 -7.40 -17.93
CA ILE A 192 6.18 -6.03 -17.57
C ILE A 192 4.91 -5.18 -17.73
N ILE A 193 4.26 -4.90 -16.61
CA ILE A 193 3.16 -3.94 -16.52
C ILE A 193 3.75 -2.74 -15.80
N ASP A 194 4.04 -1.69 -16.57
CA ASP A 194 4.48 -0.41 -16.03
C ASP A 194 3.25 0.36 -15.54
N LEU A 195 3.30 0.76 -14.28
CA LEU A 195 2.35 1.68 -13.67
C LEU A 195 3.02 3.04 -13.58
N ASP A 196 2.40 4.02 -14.21
CA ASP A 196 2.80 5.41 -14.09
C ASP A 196 1.97 6.08 -12.98
N GLY A 197 2.65 6.73 -12.05
CA GLY A 197 2.01 7.55 -11.04
C GLY A 197 2.85 8.77 -10.67
N ILE A 198 2.27 9.70 -9.93
CA ILE A 198 2.86 10.99 -9.58
C ILE A 198 3.29 10.96 -8.11
N VAL A 199 4.55 11.30 -7.84
CA VAL A 199 5.02 11.43 -6.45
C VAL A 199 4.38 12.67 -5.82
N CYS A 200 3.72 12.50 -4.69
CA CYS A 200 3.11 13.61 -3.94
C CYS A 200 2.82 13.22 -2.48
N VAL A 201 2.56 14.22 -1.63
CA VAL A 201 2.00 14.02 -0.30
C VAL A 201 0.48 14.06 -0.38
N ASN A 202 -0.21 13.20 0.38
CA ASN A 202 -1.65 12.99 0.31
C ASN A 202 -2.52 14.26 0.43
N ASN A 203 -2.14 15.20 1.27
CA ASN A 203 -2.82 16.49 1.44
C ASN A 203 -2.68 17.40 0.20
N LEU A 204 -1.50 17.43 -0.43
CA LEU A 204 -1.27 18.19 -1.67
C LEU A 204 -1.96 17.52 -2.86
N TRP A 205 -2.02 16.19 -2.87
CA TRP A 205 -2.75 15.42 -3.88
C TRP A 205 -4.25 15.73 -3.85
N LYS A 206 -4.87 15.74 -2.66
CA LYS A 206 -6.30 16.05 -2.46
C LYS A 206 -6.71 17.48 -2.87
N ASN A 207 -5.74 18.41 -2.90
CA ASN A 207 -5.97 19.81 -3.27
C ASN A 207 -5.52 20.10 -4.73
N ASP A 208 -5.29 19.05 -5.52
CA ASP A 208 -4.86 19.13 -6.92
C ASP A 208 -3.58 19.95 -7.14
N GLU A 209 -2.72 20.06 -6.13
CA GLU A 209 -1.48 20.84 -6.25
C GLU A 209 -0.41 20.09 -7.05
N CYS A 210 -0.34 18.76 -6.88
CA CYS A 210 0.58 17.90 -7.63
C CYS A 210 0.01 17.40 -8.96
N GLN A 211 -1.30 17.56 -9.22
CA GLN A 211 -1.97 17.01 -10.41
C GLN A 211 -1.83 17.89 -11.67
N LYS A 212 -1.20 19.07 -11.55
CA LYS A 212 -1.11 20.09 -12.60
C LYS A 212 0.16 20.02 -13.45
N PHE A 213 1.03 19.06 -13.17
CA PHE A 213 2.32 18.85 -13.84
C PHE A 213 2.28 17.56 -14.65
#